data_AF-A0A7V9CVR4-F1
#
_entry.id   AF-A0A7V9CVR4-F1
#
_cell.length_a   1.000
_cell.length_b   1.000
_cell.length_c   1.000
_cell.angle_alpha   90.00
_cell.angle_beta   90.00
_cell.angle_gamma   90.00
#
_symmetry.space_group_name_H-M   'P 1'
#
loop_
_entity.id
_entity.type
_entity.pdbx_description
1 polymer ?
#
loop_
_entity_poly.entity_id
_entity_poly.type
_entity_poly.pdbx_seq_one_letter_code
_entity_poly.pdbx_strand_id
1 'polypeptide(L)'
;MADELAFVQLPHPGREHGPDEPGGAVKRWEHGEHDHKRKFMLVPGAWRERVEAESCVGDVLFWGEWEAASTVRPVGSRTEPGAPSWVHEPFFNDASDAPEGVVPQNTDPFVFGDRFLYTFCKQPGNGRLRRLARGSVVVFGSIKDKAFRIDTVLVVSESVDHTRETYDKDASPRASDVFRATTLDPMYAWHGTRGGRLYLGATPDEPVNGMFSFFPCVPASTRRAFARPRVALPDLINQTFAMQAKTTTFAEPHDLALKWRAVVDQVLAEGLALGVRAELPGGRGARDG
;
A
#
# COMPACT_ATOMS: atom_id res chain seq x y z
N MET A 1 27.62 -0.12 3.87
CA MET A 1 27.28 0.84 2.79
C MET A 1 26.17 1.72 3.32
N ALA A 2 26.24 3.03 3.04
CA ALA A 2 25.28 4.01 3.56
C ALA A 2 23.90 3.87 2.89
N ASP A 3 22.89 4.46 3.53
CA ASP A 3 21.58 4.64 2.93
C ASP A 3 21.64 5.70 1.82
N GLU A 4 20.86 5.50 0.76
CA GLU A 4 20.83 6.34 -0.42
C GLU A 4 19.45 6.94 -0.62
N LEU A 5 19.41 8.23 -0.96
CA LEU A 5 18.18 8.90 -1.34
C LEU A 5 17.75 8.42 -2.74
N ALA A 6 16.54 7.88 -2.85
CA ALA A 6 16.11 7.28 -4.11
C ALA A 6 14.62 7.43 -4.42
N PHE A 7 14.32 7.41 -5.72
CA PHE A 7 12.99 7.09 -6.25
C PHE A 7 12.95 5.62 -6.66
N VAL A 8 11.95 4.90 -6.18
CA VAL A 8 11.74 3.48 -6.48
C VAL A 8 10.43 3.30 -7.21
N GLN A 9 10.49 2.77 -8.42
CA GLN A 9 9.34 2.11 -9.04
C GLN A 9 9.30 0.67 -8.53
N LEU A 10 8.21 0.28 -7.87
CA LEU A 10 8.01 -1.07 -7.33
C LEU A 10 6.80 -1.77 -7.99
N PRO A 11 6.99 -2.41 -9.15
CA PRO A 11 5.94 -3.18 -9.80
C PRO A 11 5.62 -4.46 -9.03
N HIS A 12 4.36 -4.59 -8.66
CA HIS A 12 3.77 -5.78 -8.08
C HIS A 12 2.52 -6.14 -8.91
N PRO A 13 2.67 -6.96 -9.96
CA PRO A 13 1.55 -7.34 -10.79
C PRO A 13 0.62 -8.24 -9.97
N GLY A 14 -0.58 -7.72 -9.68
CA GLY A 14 -1.66 -8.46 -9.03
C GLY A 14 -2.94 -8.27 -9.82
N ARG A 15 -3.71 -9.35 -9.98
CA ARG A 15 -5.09 -9.27 -10.50
C ARG A 15 -5.99 -8.64 -9.44
N GLU A 16 -7.21 -8.29 -9.82
CA GLU A 16 -8.24 -7.92 -8.86
C GLU A 16 -8.71 -9.16 -8.08
N HIS A 17 -8.95 -9.00 -6.77
CA HIS A 17 -9.63 -10.01 -5.96
C HIS A 17 -11.15 -9.98 -6.16
N GLY A 18 -11.79 -11.13 -5.97
CA GLY A 18 -13.24 -11.25 -5.80
C GLY A 18 -13.58 -12.03 -4.53
N PRO A 19 -14.86 -12.38 -4.33
CA PRO A 19 -15.26 -13.30 -3.26
C PRO A 19 -14.62 -14.69 -3.48
N ASP A 20 -14.53 -15.49 -2.41
CA ASP A 20 -13.99 -16.86 -2.49
C ASP A 20 -14.83 -17.76 -3.40
N GLU A 21 -16.15 -17.57 -3.37
CA GLU A 21 -17.13 -18.34 -4.13
C GLU A 21 -17.96 -17.41 -5.03
N PRO A 22 -18.41 -17.88 -6.21
CA PRO A 22 -19.31 -17.12 -7.06
C PRO A 22 -20.58 -16.71 -6.29
N GLY A 23 -20.86 -15.40 -6.23
CA GLY A 23 -22.00 -14.86 -5.48
C GLY A 23 -21.80 -14.76 -3.97
N GLY A 24 -20.64 -15.14 -3.45
CA GLY A 24 -20.28 -15.00 -2.04
C GLY A 24 -20.10 -13.53 -1.62
N ALA A 25 -20.17 -13.29 -0.32
CA ALA A 25 -20.03 -11.96 0.29
C ALA A 25 -18.74 -11.80 1.11
N VAL A 26 -17.84 -12.79 1.06
CA VAL A 26 -16.63 -12.84 1.87
C VAL A 26 -15.45 -13.22 1.00
N LYS A 27 -14.32 -12.57 1.28
CA LYS A 27 -13.00 -12.99 0.87
C LYS A 27 -12.20 -13.32 2.13
N ARG A 28 -11.86 -14.58 2.35
CA ARG A 28 -11.01 -15.01 3.48
C ARG A 28 -9.56 -14.61 3.26
N TRP A 29 -8.78 -14.72 4.34
CA TRP A 29 -7.35 -14.47 4.32
C TRP A 29 -6.65 -15.41 3.34
N GLU A 30 -5.87 -14.85 2.42
CA GLU A 30 -5.09 -15.61 1.44
C GLU A 30 -3.95 -16.43 2.04
N HIS A 31 -3.64 -17.53 1.36
CA HIS A 31 -2.49 -18.38 1.63
C HIS A 31 -1.22 -17.69 1.11
N GLY A 32 -0.10 -17.77 1.83
CA GLY A 32 1.13 -17.08 1.42
C GLY A 32 1.82 -17.64 0.17
N GLU A 33 1.37 -18.79 -0.34
CA GLU A 33 1.81 -19.32 -1.65
C GLU A 33 1.13 -18.62 -2.83
N HIS A 34 0.04 -17.87 -2.59
CA HIS A 34 -0.70 -17.18 -3.64
C HIS A 34 -0.09 -15.81 -3.94
N ASP A 35 -0.08 -15.42 -5.21
CA ASP A 35 0.30 -14.06 -5.62
C ASP A 35 -0.60 -13.02 -4.94
N HIS A 36 0.01 -11.94 -4.43
CA HIS A 36 -0.72 -10.76 -3.98
C HIS A 36 -1.63 -10.22 -5.09
N LYS A 37 -2.81 -9.80 -4.69
CA LYS A 37 -3.81 -9.24 -5.60
C LYS A 37 -4.33 -7.92 -5.02
N ARG A 38 -5.06 -7.20 -5.86
CA ARG A 38 -5.53 -5.85 -5.56
C ARG A 38 -6.98 -5.89 -5.12
N LYS A 39 -7.28 -5.18 -4.03
CA LYS A 39 -8.64 -4.93 -3.57
C LYS A 39 -8.97 -3.47 -3.79
N PHE A 40 -10.18 -3.19 -4.27
CA PHE A 40 -10.75 -1.85 -4.22
C PHE A 40 -11.54 -1.75 -2.92
N MET A 41 -11.04 -0.95 -1.99
CA MET A 41 -11.45 -0.98 -0.59
C MET A 41 -12.27 0.24 -0.19
N LEU A 42 -13.26 0.01 0.65
CA LEU A 42 -14.05 1.03 1.35
C LEU A 42 -13.68 1.03 2.83
N VAL A 43 -13.08 2.12 3.29
CA VAL A 43 -12.64 2.27 4.69
C VAL A 43 -12.89 3.68 5.19
N PRO A 44 -13.15 3.88 6.49
CA PRO A 44 -13.01 5.17 7.11
C PRO A 44 -11.55 5.64 6.98
N GLY A 45 -11.33 6.93 6.81
CA GLY A 45 -10.00 7.47 6.63
C GLY A 45 -9.97 8.98 6.47
N ALA A 46 -8.84 9.46 5.95
CA ALA A 46 -8.64 10.87 5.65
C ALA A 46 -7.96 11.04 4.29
N TRP A 47 -8.31 12.13 3.60
CA TRP A 47 -7.73 12.48 2.31
C TRP A 47 -7.49 13.99 2.18
N ARG A 48 -6.63 14.38 1.25
CA ARG A 48 -6.41 15.76 0.85
C ARG A 48 -6.73 15.93 -0.63
N GLU A 49 -7.49 16.97 -0.96
CA GLU A 49 -7.84 17.30 -2.35
C GLU A 49 -6.66 17.91 -3.15
N ARG A 50 -5.67 18.42 -2.42
CA ARG A 50 -4.38 18.93 -2.92
C ARG A 50 -3.38 18.92 -1.77
N VAL A 51 -2.09 18.98 -2.06
CA VAL A 51 -1.01 18.83 -1.06
C VAL A 51 -1.18 19.77 0.14
N GLU A 52 -1.49 21.04 -0.13
CA GLU A 52 -1.57 22.11 0.85
C GLU A 52 -2.96 22.21 1.50
N ALA A 53 -3.93 21.37 1.11
CA ALA A 53 -5.23 21.37 1.73
C ALA A 53 -5.20 20.71 3.11
N GLU A 54 -6.11 21.16 3.96
CA GLU A 54 -6.51 20.44 5.17
C GLU A 54 -7.01 19.04 4.81
N SER A 55 -6.83 18.09 5.74
CA SER A 55 -7.35 16.74 5.56
C SER A 55 -8.86 16.72 5.77
N CYS A 56 -9.59 16.19 4.80
CA CYS A 56 -10.97 15.78 4.96
C CYS A 56 -11.03 14.39 5.62
N VAL A 57 -12.10 14.11 6.36
CA VAL A 57 -12.31 12.84 7.08
C VAL A 57 -13.65 12.22 6.67
N GLY A 58 -13.67 10.91 6.54
CA GLY A 58 -14.85 10.13 6.18
C GLY A 58 -14.47 8.84 5.47
N ASP A 59 -15.46 8.18 4.86
CA ASP A 59 -15.21 6.97 4.10
C ASP A 59 -14.52 7.28 2.76
N VAL A 60 -13.47 6.52 2.46
CA VAL A 60 -12.71 6.59 1.21
C VAL A 60 -12.77 5.28 0.43
N LEU A 61 -12.78 5.41 -0.89
CA LEU A 61 -12.61 4.31 -1.83
C LEU A 61 -11.22 4.40 -2.45
N PHE A 62 -10.46 3.31 -2.44
CA PHE A 62 -9.11 3.29 -3.02
C PHE A 62 -8.68 1.88 -3.44
N TRP A 63 -7.66 1.78 -4.30
CA TRP A 63 -7.01 0.52 -4.61
C TRP A 63 -5.84 0.28 -3.67
N GLY A 64 -5.69 -0.93 -3.16
CA GLY A 64 -4.53 -1.31 -2.36
C GLY A 64 -4.38 -2.82 -2.20
N GLU A 65 -3.46 -3.20 -1.31
CA GLU A 65 -3.27 -4.57 -0.85
C GLU A 65 -3.89 -4.74 0.54
N TRP A 66 -4.54 -5.88 0.74
CA TRP A 66 -5.05 -6.33 2.04
C TRP A 66 -5.30 -7.83 1.92
N GLU A 67 -4.46 -8.63 2.56
CA GLU A 67 -4.48 -10.09 2.35
C GLU A 67 -5.41 -10.80 3.32
N ALA A 68 -5.65 -10.20 4.49
CA ALA A 68 -6.62 -10.67 5.46
C ALA A 68 -8.07 -10.50 4.97
N ALA A 69 -9.01 -10.92 5.81
CA ALA A 69 -10.39 -11.07 5.42
C ALA A 69 -11.08 -9.74 5.07
N SER A 70 -12.05 -9.80 4.16
CA SER A 70 -12.92 -8.67 3.86
C SER A 70 -14.32 -9.13 3.46
N THR A 71 -15.33 -8.31 3.75
CA THR A 71 -16.62 -8.48 3.10
C THR A 71 -16.51 -7.95 1.68
N VAL A 72 -17.27 -8.53 0.77
CA VAL A 72 -17.16 -8.26 -0.65
C VAL A 72 -18.54 -8.08 -1.24
N ARG A 73 -18.70 -7.06 -2.07
CA ARG A 73 -19.92 -6.81 -2.84
C ARG A 73 -19.58 -6.32 -4.24
N PRO A 74 -20.42 -6.57 -5.26
CA PRO A 74 -20.18 -6.07 -6.59
C PRO A 74 -20.21 -4.54 -6.61
N VAL A 75 -19.41 -3.95 -7.49
CA VAL A 75 -19.53 -2.52 -7.83
C VAL A 75 -20.83 -2.35 -8.61
N GLY A 76 -21.69 -1.42 -8.17
CA GLY A 76 -23.03 -1.23 -8.75
C GLY A 76 -23.04 -0.82 -10.23
N SER A 77 -21.99 -0.15 -10.71
CA SER A 77 -21.81 0.19 -12.13
C SER A 77 -20.34 0.30 -12.49
N ARG A 78 -19.92 -0.38 -13.57
CA ARG A 78 -18.56 -0.25 -14.13
C ARG A 78 -18.60 0.77 -15.27
N THR A 79 -18.18 2.00 -14.97
CA THR A 79 -18.31 3.13 -15.89
C THR A 79 -17.13 3.28 -16.84
N GLU A 80 -16.00 2.61 -16.59
CA GLU A 80 -14.78 2.76 -17.39
C GLU A 80 -13.91 1.48 -17.45
N PRO A 81 -13.11 1.29 -18.52
CA PRO A 81 -12.14 0.20 -18.60
C PRO A 81 -11.11 0.25 -17.46
N GLY A 82 -10.98 -0.87 -16.74
CA GLY A 82 -10.07 -0.97 -15.61
C GLY A 82 -10.68 -0.55 -14.27
N ALA A 83 -11.94 -0.13 -14.25
CA ALA A 83 -12.71 0.00 -13.01
C ALA A 83 -12.86 -1.36 -12.31
N PRO A 84 -12.89 -1.36 -10.96
CA PRO A 84 -13.09 -2.56 -10.16
C PRO A 84 -14.42 -3.23 -10.48
N SER A 85 -14.45 -4.51 -10.24
CA SER A 85 -15.61 -5.38 -10.24
C SER A 85 -16.19 -5.52 -8.83
N TRP A 86 -15.35 -5.38 -7.78
CA TRP A 86 -15.72 -5.61 -6.39
C TRP A 86 -15.33 -4.46 -5.48
N VAL A 87 -16.16 -4.18 -4.48
CA VAL A 87 -15.81 -3.35 -3.32
C VAL A 87 -15.55 -4.29 -2.15
N HIS A 88 -14.40 -4.12 -1.52
CA HIS A 88 -14.01 -4.84 -0.31
C HIS A 88 -14.11 -3.93 0.91
N GLU A 89 -14.64 -4.43 2.01
CA GLU A 89 -14.56 -3.76 3.31
C GLU A 89 -13.69 -4.64 4.21
N PRO A 90 -12.40 -4.28 4.38
CA PRO A 90 -11.48 -4.98 5.27
C PRO A 90 -12.03 -5.13 6.69
N PHE A 91 -11.85 -6.31 7.27
CA PHE A 91 -12.06 -6.56 8.68
C PHE A 91 -10.95 -7.47 9.21
N PHE A 92 -10.66 -7.35 10.49
CA PHE A 92 -9.71 -8.19 11.20
C PHE A 92 -10.20 -8.36 12.63
N ASN A 93 -10.54 -9.59 13.02
CA ASN A 93 -10.94 -9.87 14.39
C ASN A 93 -9.68 -10.14 15.23
N ASP A 94 -8.90 -11.14 14.81
CA ASP A 94 -7.63 -11.51 15.43
C ASP A 94 -6.85 -12.49 14.52
N ALA A 95 -5.69 -12.94 14.99
CA ALA A 95 -4.79 -13.83 14.25
C ALA A 95 -5.41 -15.22 13.94
N SER A 96 -6.49 -15.63 14.60
CA SER A 96 -7.21 -16.87 14.28
C SER A 96 -8.03 -16.79 12.99
N ASP A 97 -8.21 -15.59 12.42
CA ASP A 97 -8.78 -15.42 11.07
C ASP A 97 -7.84 -15.95 9.95
N ALA A 98 -6.58 -16.27 10.29
CA ALA A 98 -5.61 -16.85 9.37
C ALA A 98 -6.02 -18.26 8.92
N PRO A 99 -5.64 -18.68 7.70
CA PRO A 99 -5.98 -20.01 7.19
C PRO A 99 -5.29 -21.10 8.02
N GLU A 100 -6.04 -22.14 8.40
CA GLU A 100 -5.54 -23.24 9.23
C GLU A 100 -4.53 -24.12 8.46
N GLY A 101 -3.45 -24.52 9.14
CA GLY A 101 -2.47 -25.47 8.60
C GLY A 101 -1.52 -24.92 7.53
N VAL A 102 -1.61 -23.62 7.21
CA VAL A 102 -0.77 -22.94 6.22
C VAL A 102 -0.35 -21.56 6.72
N VAL A 103 0.76 -21.02 6.19
CA VAL A 103 1.17 -19.65 6.52
C VAL A 103 0.33 -18.65 5.71
N PRO A 104 -0.35 -17.68 6.34
CA PRO A 104 -1.08 -16.63 5.63
C PRO A 104 -0.18 -15.77 4.74
N GLN A 105 -0.79 -15.12 3.74
CA GLN A 105 -0.13 -14.07 2.96
C GLN A 105 -0.03 -12.77 3.77
N ASN A 106 1.08 -12.05 3.64
CA ASN A 106 1.33 -10.82 4.39
C ASN A 106 0.77 -9.59 3.66
N THR A 107 0.35 -8.53 4.38
CA THR A 107 -0.03 -7.26 3.72
C THR A 107 1.17 -6.31 3.66
N ASP A 108 1.75 -6.05 2.47
CA ASP A 108 2.93 -5.18 2.32
C ASP A 108 3.03 -4.55 0.91
N PRO A 109 2.72 -3.25 0.73
CA PRO A 109 2.69 -2.22 1.76
C PRO A 109 1.41 -2.24 2.60
N PHE A 110 1.52 -1.75 3.84
CA PHE A 110 0.40 -1.62 4.77
C PHE A 110 0.07 -0.14 4.96
N VAL A 111 -1.15 0.27 4.58
CA VAL A 111 -1.55 1.69 4.55
C VAL A 111 -2.53 2.08 5.66
N PHE A 112 -2.80 1.16 6.60
CA PHE A 112 -3.77 1.34 7.68
C PHE A 112 -3.12 1.87 8.96
N GLY A 113 -3.86 2.64 9.75
CA GLY A 113 -3.39 3.26 10.98
C GLY A 113 -2.66 4.59 10.73
N ASP A 114 -1.80 4.97 11.69
CA ASP A 114 -1.21 6.31 11.74
C ASP A 114 -0.21 6.61 10.62
N ARG A 115 0.48 5.58 10.13
CA ARG A 115 1.53 5.70 9.10
C ARG A 115 1.51 4.52 8.15
N PHE A 116 1.96 4.76 6.93
CA PHE A 116 2.16 3.69 5.96
C PHE A 116 3.44 2.93 6.31
N LEU A 117 3.43 1.61 6.14
CA LEU A 117 4.52 0.72 6.51
C LEU A 117 4.92 -0.15 5.32
N TYR A 118 6.22 -0.43 5.20
CA TYR A 118 6.77 -1.29 4.15
C TYR A 118 8.02 -2.06 4.65
N THR A 119 8.11 -3.38 4.45
CA THR A 119 9.22 -4.16 5.04
C THR A 119 9.76 -5.35 4.24
N PHE A 120 8.96 -6.09 3.49
CA PHE A 120 9.37 -7.39 2.93
C PHE A 120 9.33 -7.45 1.41
N CYS A 121 8.33 -6.84 0.77
CA CYS A 121 8.12 -7.00 -0.66
C CYS A 121 9.38 -6.60 -1.46
N LYS A 122 9.96 -7.57 -2.18
CA LYS A 122 11.22 -7.44 -2.96
C LYS A 122 12.48 -7.08 -2.16
N GLN A 123 12.42 -6.82 -0.85
CA GLN A 123 13.62 -6.47 -0.05
C GLN A 123 14.64 -7.61 0.09
N PRO A 124 14.27 -8.89 0.37
CA PRO A 124 15.24 -9.97 0.55
C PRO A 124 16.18 -10.16 -0.65
N GLY A 125 15.67 -9.96 -1.86
CA GLY A 125 16.44 -10.07 -3.11
C GLY A 125 17.03 -8.75 -3.61
N ASN A 126 16.75 -7.61 -2.95
CA ASN A 126 17.18 -6.30 -3.42
C ASN A 126 17.77 -5.45 -2.29
N GLY A 127 19.09 -5.52 -2.16
CA GLY A 127 19.81 -4.76 -1.14
C GLY A 127 19.63 -3.25 -1.24
N ARG A 128 19.31 -2.68 -2.42
CA ARG A 128 19.03 -1.23 -2.55
C ARG A 128 17.73 -0.85 -1.84
N LEU A 129 16.70 -1.70 -1.93
CA LEU A 129 15.45 -1.48 -1.21
C LEU A 129 15.60 -1.60 0.30
N ARG A 130 16.70 -2.16 0.81
CA ARG A 130 17.02 -2.22 2.24
C ARG A 130 17.84 -1.02 2.73
N ARG A 131 18.15 -0.07 1.85
CA ARG A 131 19.05 1.07 2.12
C ARG A 131 18.48 2.39 1.61
N LEU A 132 17.16 2.55 1.64
CA LEU A 132 16.51 3.82 1.32
C LEU A 132 16.71 4.80 2.48
N ALA A 133 17.26 5.97 2.18
CA ALA A 133 17.41 7.07 3.15
C ALA A 133 16.06 7.77 3.41
N ARG A 134 15.94 8.48 4.54
CA ARG A 134 14.83 9.42 4.81
C ARG A 134 14.67 10.37 3.63
N GLY A 135 13.43 10.54 3.17
CA GLY A 135 13.04 11.31 2.00
C GLY A 135 12.95 10.49 0.70
N SER A 136 13.37 9.22 0.70
CA SER A 136 13.17 8.35 -0.46
C SER A 136 11.69 8.12 -0.75
N VAL A 137 11.37 7.92 -2.02
CA VAL A 137 9.99 7.72 -2.50
C VAL A 137 9.87 6.32 -3.11
N VAL A 138 8.92 5.52 -2.63
CA VAL A 138 8.58 4.22 -3.21
C VAL A 138 7.19 4.30 -3.80
N VAL A 139 7.08 4.05 -5.10
CA VAL A 139 5.81 4.05 -5.84
C VAL A 139 5.43 2.61 -6.17
N PHE A 140 4.41 2.12 -5.47
CA PHE A 140 3.82 0.80 -5.65
C PHE A 140 2.77 0.86 -6.76
N GLY A 141 2.72 -0.20 -7.55
CA GLY A 141 1.81 -0.28 -8.67
C GLY A 141 2.05 -1.47 -9.55
N SER A 142 1.52 -1.44 -10.76
CA SER A 142 1.75 -2.50 -11.76
C SER A 142 1.73 -1.94 -13.17
N ILE A 143 2.42 -2.63 -14.08
CA ILE A 143 2.33 -2.35 -15.50
C ILE A 143 1.06 -2.98 -16.06
N LYS A 144 0.18 -2.16 -16.62
CA LYS A 144 -1.03 -2.59 -17.32
C LYS A 144 -1.25 -1.72 -18.55
N ASP A 145 -1.51 -2.34 -19.70
CA ASP A 145 -1.71 -1.66 -20.97
C ASP A 145 -0.53 -0.72 -21.35
N LYS A 146 0.70 -1.18 -21.11
CA LYS A 146 1.96 -0.41 -21.30
C LYS A 146 2.06 0.88 -20.44
N ALA A 147 1.22 1.05 -19.44
CA ALA A 147 1.29 2.15 -18.49
C ALA A 147 1.59 1.63 -17.08
N PHE A 148 2.38 2.36 -16.31
CA PHE A 148 2.52 2.11 -14.89
C PHE A 148 1.35 2.74 -14.15
N ARG A 149 0.58 1.90 -13.45
CA ARG A 149 -0.57 2.30 -12.68
C ARG A 149 -0.28 2.16 -11.21
N ILE A 150 -0.45 3.22 -10.45
CA ILE A 150 -0.06 3.27 -9.05
C ILE A 150 -1.23 2.96 -8.13
N ASP A 151 -0.94 2.37 -6.98
CA ASP A 151 -1.91 2.14 -5.89
C ASP A 151 -1.44 2.77 -4.58
N THR A 152 -0.13 2.89 -4.36
CA THR A 152 0.41 3.51 -3.13
C THR A 152 1.72 4.23 -3.40
N VAL A 153 1.91 5.36 -2.74
CA VAL A 153 3.17 6.11 -2.70
C VAL A 153 3.61 6.21 -1.24
N LEU A 154 4.77 5.64 -0.93
CA LEU A 154 5.41 5.74 0.38
C LEU A 154 6.55 6.75 0.30
N VAL A 155 6.61 7.69 1.25
CA VAL A 155 7.76 8.57 1.44
C VAL A 155 8.43 8.16 2.74
N VAL A 156 9.68 7.71 2.69
CA VAL A 156 10.39 7.21 3.88
C VAL A 156 10.66 8.35 4.86
N SER A 157 10.09 8.28 6.07
CA SER A 157 10.40 9.20 7.17
C SER A 157 11.40 8.59 8.15
N GLU A 158 11.21 7.34 8.50
CA GLU A 158 12.03 6.59 9.44
C GLU A 158 12.24 5.16 8.95
N SER A 159 13.25 4.50 9.50
CA SER A 159 13.46 3.08 9.27
C SER A 159 14.04 2.37 10.47
N VAL A 160 13.69 1.10 10.64
CA VAL A 160 14.28 0.22 11.65
C VAL A 160 14.64 -1.12 11.01
N ASP A 161 15.86 -1.59 11.24
CA ASP A 161 16.28 -2.94 10.86
C ASP A 161 15.75 -3.95 11.86
N HIS A 162 15.35 -5.13 11.37
CA HIS A 162 14.84 -6.19 12.22
C HIS A 162 15.16 -7.57 11.65
N THR A 163 15.35 -8.54 12.54
CA THR A 163 15.51 -9.96 12.18
C THR A 163 14.39 -10.79 12.78
N ARG A 164 14.36 -12.09 12.46
CA ARG A 164 13.42 -13.03 13.09
C ARG A 164 13.54 -13.02 14.62
N GLU A 165 14.73 -12.77 15.14
CA GLU A 165 15.02 -12.78 16.57
C GLU A 165 14.72 -11.43 17.25
N THR A 166 14.61 -10.34 16.48
CA THR A 166 14.51 -8.99 17.04
C THR A 166 13.27 -8.20 16.65
N TYR A 167 12.45 -8.69 15.71
CA TYR A 167 11.30 -7.92 15.21
C TYR A 167 10.32 -7.51 16.30
N ASP A 168 10.09 -8.35 17.32
CA ASP A 168 9.23 -8.03 18.47
C ASP A 168 9.73 -6.83 19.28
N LYS A 169 11.04 -6.60 19.31
CA LYS A 169 11.67 -5.49 20.04
C LYS A 169 11.85 -4.26 19.17
N ASP A 170 12.17 -4.46 17.89
CA ASP A 170 12.63 -3.38 17.02
C ASP A 170 11.50 -2.87 16.11
N ALA A 171 10.78 -3.76 15.42
CA ALA A 171 9.76 -3.42 14.43
C ALA A 171 8.35 -3.34 15.05
N SER A 172 7.94 -4.32 15.86
CA SER A 172 6.60 -4.39 16.44
C SER A 172 6.23 -3.14 17.26
N PRO A 173 7.10 -2.53 18.09
CA PRO A 173 6.76 -1.31 18.83
C PRO A 173 6.58 -0.06 17.96
N ARG A 174 6.90 -0.15 16.67
CA ARG A 174 6.76 0.93 15.68
C ARG A 174 5.51 0.79 14.83
N ALA A 175 4.67 -0.20 15.10
CA ALA A 175 3.50 -0.54 14.31
C ALA A 175 2.31 -0.95 15.19
N SER A 176 1.14 -1.14 14.58
CA SER A 176 -0.05 -1.65 15.27
C SER A 176 0.01 -3.17 15.44
N ASP A 177 -0.77 -3.70 16.39
CA ASP A 177 -0.94 -5.15 16.55
C ASP A 177 -1.53 -5.80 15.29
N VAL A 178 -2.38 -5.07 14.55
CA VAL A 178 -2.90 -5.53 13.26
C VAL A 178 -1.76 -5.69 12.26
N PHE A 179 -0.86 -4.70 12.11
CA PHE A 179 0.29 -4.84 11.21
C PHE A 179 1.19 -6.00 11.62
N ARG A 180 1.45 -6.16 12.91
CA ARG A 180 2.23 -7.29 13.42
C ARG A 180 1.60 -8.62 12.99
N ALA A 181 0.32 -8.81 13.31
CA ALA A 181 -0.39 -10.04 13.04
C ALA A 181 -0.59 -10.32 11.54
N THR A 182 -0.79 -9.28 10.71
CA THR A 182 -1.05 -9.45 9.28
C THR A 182 0.17 -9.37 8.39
N THR A 183 1.33 -8.98 8.93
CA THR A 183 2.53 -8.73 8.13
C THR A 183 3.79 -9.33 8.72
N LEU A 184 4.15 -8.98 9.96
CA LEU A 184 5.39 -9.47 10.58
C LEU A 184 5.31 -10.96 10.93
N ASP A 185 4.29 -11.37 11.68
CA ASP A 185 4.14 -12.74 12.15
C ASP A 185 4.03 -13.75 10.98
N PRO A 186 3.21 -13.51 9.93
CA PRO A 186 3.15 -14.38 8.76
C PRO A 186 4.52 -14.51 8.08
N MET A 187 5.21 -13.39 7.86
CA MET A 187 6.50 -13.40 7.16
C MET A 187 7.59 -14.11 7.93
N TYR A 188 7.58 -14.05 9.25
CA TYR A 188 8.54 -14.80 10.06
C TYR A 188 8.17 -16.27 10.26
N ALA A 189 6.90 -16.63 10.12
CA ALA A 189 6.46 -18.02 10.02
C ALA A 189 6.90 -18.69 8.70
N TRP A 190 7.07 -17.92 7.61
CA TRP A 190 7.64 -18.42 6.35
C TRP A 190 9.09 -18.91 6.50
N HIS A 191 9.39 -20.11 6.01
CA HIS A 191 10.76 -20.64 5.98
C HIS A 191 11.65 -19.79 5.05
N GLY A 192 12.73 -19.22 5.59
CA GLY A 192 13.74 -18.48 4.81
C GLY A 192 13.79 -16.97 5.06
N THR A 193 12.77 -16.38 5.70
CA THR A 193 12.80 -14.96 6.09
C THR A 193 13.80 -14.73 7.22
N ARG A 194 14.91 -14.05 6.92
CA ARG A 194 15.98 -13.76 7.90
C ARG A 194 15.80 -12.41 8.58
N GLY A 195 15.19 -11.45 7.89
CA GLY A 195 15.06 -10.08 8.36
C GLY A 195 14.78 -9.11 7.23
N GLY A 196 14.49 -7.88 7.60
CA GLY A 196 14.11 -6.81 6.69
C GLY A 196 14.48 -5.46 7.29
N ARG A 197 14.07 -4.41 6.58
CA ARG A 197 14.03 -3.06 7.12
C ARG A 197 12.61 -2.56 7.03
N LEU A 198 12.02 -2.24 8.16
CA LEU A 198 10.72 -1.60 8.23
C LEU A 198 10.90 -0.12 7.94
N TYR A 199 10.24 0.35 6.89
CA TYR A 199 10.11 1.76 6.55
C TYR A 199 8.79 2.29 7.06
N LEU A 200 8.86 3.46 7.70
CA LEU A 200 7.70 4.22 8.13
C LEU A 200 7.50 5.39 7.17
N GLY A 201 6.25 5.61 6.78
CA GLY A 201 5.84 6.69 5.89
C GLY A 201 5.83 8.05 6.57
N ALA A 202 6.21 9.10 5.85
CA ALA A 202 5.94 10.49 6.21
C ALA A 202 4.44 10.77 6.12
N THR A 203 3.89 11.49 7.09
CA THR A 203 2.49 11.93 7.12
C THR A 203 2.40 13.38 6.64
N PRO A 204 1.20 13.89 6.33
CA PRO A 204 1.04 15.30 5.99
C PRO A 204 1.37 16.27 7.14
N ASP A 205 1.28 15.82 8.38
CA ASP A 205 1.59 16.62 9.57
C ASP A 205 3.09 16.56 9.92
N GLU A 206 3.78 15.50 9.50
CA GLU A 206 5.22 15.32 9.63
C GLU A 206 5.87 15.03 8.27
N PRO A 207 5.78 15.97 7.30
CA PRO A 207 6.27 15.75 5.95
C PRO A 207 7.80 15.76 5.91
N VAL A 208 8.37 15.06 4.92
CA VAL A 208 9.81 15.06 4.66
C VAL A 208 10.07 15.87 3.41
N ASN A 209 10.73 17.03 3.55
CA ASN A 209 10.96 17.97 2.45
C ASN A 209 9.67 18.35 1.71
N GLY A 210 8.56 18.49 2.45
CA GLY A 210 7.24 18.78 1.90
C GLY A 210 6.52 17.58 1.27
N MET A 211 7.13 16.38 1.26
CA MET A 211 6.53 15.15 0.74
C MET A 211 5.88 14.32 1.86
N PHE A 212 4.81 13.61 1.52
CA PHE A 212 4.15 12.64 2.39
C PHE A 212 3.65 11.42 1.61
N SER A 213 3.35 10.34 2.33
CA SER A 213 2.84 9.08 1.79
C SER A 213 1.34 9.19 1.51
N PHE A 214 0.88 8.60 0.41
CA PHE A 214 -0.54 8.61 0.06
C PHE A 214 -0.93 7.45 -0.84
N PHE A 215 -2.21 7.11 -0.88
CA PHE A 215 -2.82 6.28 -1.93
C PHE A 215 -3.82 7.12 -2.74
N PRO A 216 -3.96 6.93 -4.06
CA PRO A 216 -5.01 7.59 -4.82
C PRO A 216 -6.39 7.14 -4.35
N CYS A 217 -7.29 8.07 -4.08
CA CYS A 217 -8.63 7.75 -3.56
C CYS A 217 -9.72 8.68 -4.08
N VAL A 218 -10.96 8.35 -3.75
CA VAL A 218 -12.11 9.25 -3.82
C VAL A 218 -12.94 9.15 -2.54
N PRO A 219 -13.66 10.20 -2.13
CA PRO A 219 -14.65 10.08 -1.06
C PRO A 219 -15.74 9.09 -1.47
N ALA A 220 -16.14 8.20 -0.57
CA ALA A 220 -17.15 7.18 -0.84
C ALA A 220 -18.53 7.78 -1.17
N SER A 221 -18.80 9.00 -0.70
CA SER A 221 -20.01 9.78 -1.04
C SER A 221 -20.16 10.04 -2.54
N THR A 222 -19.06 10.06 -3.29
CA THR A 222 -19.10 10.18 -4.76
C THR A 222 -19.67 8.94 -5.44
N ARG A 223 -19.70 7.79 -4.75
CA ARG A 223 -20.09 6.46 -5.27
C ARG A 223 -19.36 6.07 -6.56
N ARG A 224 -18.20 6.67 -6.82
CA ARG A 224 -17.44 6.49 -8.05
C ARG A 224 -16.40 5.39 -7.85
N ALA A 225 -16.56 4.31 -8.60
CA ALA A 225 -15.46 3.38 -8.86
C ALA A 225 -14.49 4.02 -9.87
N PHE A 226 -13.18 3.82 -9.70
CA PHE A 226 -12.17 4.38 -10.59
C PHE A 226 -11.07 3.36 -10.92
N ALA A 227 -10.48 3.47 -12.10
CA ALA A 227 -9.27 2.73 -12.46
C ALA A 227 -8.04 3.32 -11.77
N ARG A 228 -7.06 2.49 -11.39
CA ARG A 228 -5.77 2.98 -10.85
C ARG A 228 -5.11 4.02 -11.78
N PRO A 229 -4.67 5.18 -11.25
CA PRO A 229 -4.18 6.27 -12.07
C PRO A 229 -2.86 5.91 -12.74
N ARG A 230 -2.67 6.45 -13.94
CA ARG A 230 -1.48 6.25 -14.76
C ARG A 230 -0.45 7.32 -14.42
N VAL A 231 0.80 6.89 -14.24
CA VAL A 231 1.91 7.82 -14.01
C VAL A 231 2.97 7.62 -15.08
N ALA A 232 3.37 8.73 -15.69
CA ALA A 232 4.43 8.82 -16.67
C ALA A 232 5.54 9.74 -16.15
N LEU A 233 6.70 9.15 -15.87
CA LEU A 233 7.94 9.84 -15.53
C LEU A 233 9.07 9.16 -16.31
N PRO A 234 9.32 9.51 -17.59
CA PRO A 234 10.17 8.73 -18.50
C PRO A 234 11.56 8.36 -17.93
N ASP A 235 12.17 9.25 -17.14
CA ASP A 235 13.49 9.01 -16.55
C ASP A 235 13.45 8.01 -15.38
N LEU A 236 12.30 7.86 -14.71
CA LEU A 236 12.14 7.12 -13.46
C LEU A 236 11.31 5.85 -13.64
N ILE A 237 10.21 5.92 -14.36
CA ILE A 237 9.29 4.82 -14.60
C ILE A 237 9.65 4.13 -15.90
N ASN A 238 10.05 2.87 -15.80
CA ASN A 238 10.20 2.00 -16.94
C ASN A 238 8.92 1.18 -17.16
N GLN A 239 8.27 1.40 -18.30
CA GLN A 239 7.00 0.74 -18.65
C GLN A 239 7.17 -0.74 -19.05
N THR A 240 8.41 -1.21 -19.27
CA THR A 240 8.68 -2.62 -19.60
C THR A 240 9.02 -3.46 -18.37
N PHE A 241 9.24 -2.83 -17.21
CA PHE A 241 9.59 -3.54 -15.98
C PHE A 241 8.32 -4.06 -15.30
N ALA A 242 7.84 -5.21 -15.75
CA ALA A 242 6.60 -5.80 -15.22
C ALA A 242 6.76 -6.38 -13.80
N MET A 243 7.95 -6.85 -13.42
CA MET A 243 8.20 -7.54 -12.14
C MET A 243 9.46 -7.07 -11.39
N GLN A 244 10.26 -6.19 -11.98
CA GLN A 244 11.53 -5.74 -11.43
C GLN A 244 11.38 -4.35 -10.82
N ALA A 245 11.88 -4.19 -9.60
CA ALA A 245 12.03 -2.88 -8.98
C ALA A 245 13.09 -2.07 -9.73
N LYS A 246 12.80 -0.80 -10.03
CA LYS A 246 13.80 0.16 -10.54
C LYS A 246 14.08 1.19 -9.46
N THR A 247 15.34 1.33 -9.10
CA THR A 247 15.82 2.33 -8.12
C THR A 247 16.68 3.35 -8.86
N THR A 248 16.30 4.62 -8.77
CA THR A 248 17.08 5.75 -9.27
C THR A 248 17.49 6.61 -8.09
N THR A 249 18.80 6.81 -7.89
CA THR A 249 19.33 7.61 -6.78
C THR A 249 19.34 9.09 -7.13
N PHE A 250 19.26 9.93 -6.09
CA PHE A 250 19.28 11.39 -6.17
C PHE A 250 20.35 11.93 -5.23
N ALA A 251 21.04 12.99 -5.66
CA ALA A 251 21.96 13.72 -4.79
C ALA A 251 21.19 14.68 -3.86
N GLU A 252 20.23 15.42 -4.42
CA GLU A 252 19.52 16.48 -3.72
C GLU A 252 18.07 16.09 -3.39
N PRO A 253 17.63 16.27 -2.12
CA PRO A 253 16.25 16.02 -1.73
C PRO A 253 15.21 16.86 -2.49
N HIS A 254 15.59 18.07 -2.91
CA HIS A 254 14.72 18.95 -3.68
C HIS A 254 14.33 18.33 -5.03
N ASP A 255 15.29 17.76 -5.76
CA ASP A 255 15.03 17.15 -7.08
C ASP A 255 14.08 15.96 -6.96
N LEU A 256 14.24 15.14 -5.92
CA LEU A 256 13.33 14.03 -5.65
C LEU A 256 11.92 14.54 -5.30
N ALA A 257 11.81 15.62 -4.52
CA ALA A 257 10.52 16.24 -4.19
C ALA A 257 9.78 16.77 -5.42
N LEU A 258 10.49 17.31 -6.41
CA LEU A 258 9.88 17.68 -7.70
C LEU A 258 9.31 16.46 -8.44
N LYS A 259 9.97 15.31 -8.37
CA LYS A 259 9.48 14.06 -9.00
C LYS A 259 8.28 13.50 -8.26
N TRP A 260 8.26 13.54 -6.93
CA TRP A 260 7.08 13.22 -6.13
C TRP A 260 5.91 14.14 -6.44
N ARG A 261 6.12 15.46 -6.53
CA ARG A 261 5.09 16.42 -6.92
C ARG A 261 4.50 16.08 -8.29
N ALA A 262 5.34 15.72 -9.26
CA ALA A 262 4.86 15.30 -10.57
C ALA A 262 3.99 14.01 -10.55
N VAL A 263 4.18 13.11 -9.57
CA VAL A 263 3.26 11.98 -9.34
C VAL A 263 1.92 12.51 -8.80
N VAL A 264 1.98 13.38 -7.80
CA VAL A 264 0.79 13.99 -7.18
C VAL A 264 -0.05 14.72 -8.24
N ASP A 265 0.57 15.57 -9.04
CA ASP A 265 -0.13 16.37 -10.05
C ASP A 265 -0.86 15.47 -11.07
N GLN A 266 -0.27 14.34 -11.46
CA GLN A 266 -0.92 13.37 -12.34
C GLN A 266 -2.12 12.68 -11.68
N VAL A 267 -2.01 12.32 -10.39
CA VAL A 267 -3.14 11.74 -9.63
C VAL A 267 -4.30 12.74 -9.52
N LEU A 268 -4.00 13.98 -9.17
CA LEU A 268 -5.00 15.05 -9.05
C LEU A 268 -5.64 15.38 -10.41
N ALA A 269 -4.85 15.36 -11.50
CA ALA A 269 -5.36 15.59 -12.86
C ALA A 269 -6.34 14.50 -13.33
N GLU A 270 -6.27 13.28 -12.78
CA GLU A 270 -7.28 12.22 -13.00
C GLU A 270 -8.54 12.40 -12.11
N GLY A 271 -8.64 13.53 -11.41
CA GLY A 271 -9.77 13.86 -10.53
C GLY A 271 -9.80 13.00 -9.27
N LEU A 272 -8.65 12.47 -8.83
CA LEU A 272 -8.52 11.71 -7.59
C LEU A 272 -7.98 12.60 -6.47
N ALA A 273 -8.18 12.17 -5.23
CA ALA A 273 -7.60 12.78 -4.04
C ALA A 273 -6.41 11.96 -3.51
N LEU A 274 -5.67 12.55 -2.57
CA LEU A 274 -4.54 11.93 -1.89
C LEU A 274 -5.03 11.36 -0.56
N GLY A 275 -5.26 10.05 -0.49
CA GLY A 275 -5.63 9.36 0.74
C GLY A 275 -4.41 9.22 1.64
N VAL A 276 -4.47 9.79 2.84
CA VAL A 276 -3.32 9.94 3.76
C VAL A 276 -3.47 9.11 5.03
N ARG A 277 -4.67 8.59 5.28
CA ARG A 277 -4.95 7.67 6.38
C ARG A 277 -6.08 6.73 5.99
N ALA A 278 -5.92 5.45 6.27
CA ALA A 278 -6.99 4.47 6.31
C ALA A 278 -7.09 3.96 7.76
N GLU A 279 -8.28 3.94 8.36
CA GLU A 279 -8.45 3.40 9.70
C GLU A 279 -8.11 1.90 9.72
N LEU A 280 -7.63 1.41 10.87
CA LEU A 280 -7.34 -0.02 11.04
C LEU A 280 -8.60 -0.85 10.80
N PRO A 281 -8.52 -1.97 10.06
CA PRO A 281 -9.63 -2.91 9.95
C PRO A 281 -10.03 -3.41 11.34
N GLY A 282 -11.28 -3.16 11.73
CA GLY A 282 -11.85 -3.64 12.99
C GLY A 282 -12.57 -4.98 12.82
N GLY A 283 -13.12 -5.49 13.93
CA GLY A 283 -13.90 -6.72 13.94
C GLY A 283 -15.16 -6.65 13.04
N ARG A 284 -15.62 -7.81 12.59
CA ARG A 284 -16.80 -7.91 11.71
C ARG A 284 -18.04 -7.35 12.41
N GLY A 285 -18.71 -6.37 11.79
CA GLY A 285 -19.92 -5.71 12.34
C GLY A 285 -19.67 -4.37 13.04
N ALA A 286 -18.43 -3.91 13.13
CA ALA A 286 -18.09 -2.60 13.72
C ALA A 286 -18.69 -1.37 12.98
N ARG A 287 -19.32 -1.57 11.82
CA ARG A 287 -19.95 -0.51 11.01
C ARG A 287 -21.49 -0.58 10.97
N ASP A 288 -22.09 -1.57 11.65
CA ASP A 288 -23.56 -1.74 11.72
C ASP A 288 -24.16 -1.17 13.03
N GLY A 289 -23.40 -0.33 13.75
CA GLY A 289 -23.76 0.29 15.03
C GLY A 289 -23.90 1.81 14.96
#